data_AF-A0A5B9P4Y6-F1
#
_entry.id   AF-A0A5B9P4Y6-F1
#
_cell.length_a   1.000
_cell.length_b   1.000
_cell.length_c   1.000
_cell.angle_alpha   90.00
_cell.angle_beta   90.00
_cell.angle_gamma   90.00
#
_symmetry.space_group_name_H-M   'P 1'
#
loop_
_entity.id
_entity.type
_entity.pdbx_description
1 polymer ?
#
loop_
_entity_poly.entity_id
_entity_poly.type
_entity_poly.pdbx_seq_one_letter_code
_entity_poly.pdbx_strand_id
1 'polypeptide(L)'
;MDFGKFKYDKSKRTSKNKAHQTKLKEIRVRPKTGEHDINFKVKKAVGFLKHNDKVQVTVLFRGREMAHIEEGRKVMEGIIKQLSEFGKVENRPSQQSRKMICTISPLKTS
;
A
#
# COMPACT_ATOMS: atom_id res chain seq x y z
N MET A 1 33.41 29.23 24.87
CA MET A 1 32.18 29.59 24.13
C MET A 1 31.89 28.40 23.23
N ASP A 2 31.24 27.37 23.79
CA ASP A 2 31.33 26.00 23.27
C ASP A 2 30.05 25.60 22.53
N PHE A 3 29.82 26.27 21.41
CA PHE A 3 28.71 26.03 20.49
C PHE A 3 28.77 24.65 19.78
N GLY A 4 29.85 23.88 19.96
CA GLY A 4 30.02 22.55 19.36
C GLY A 4 29.28 21.43 20.09
N LYS A 5 29.12 21.51 21.43
CA LYS A 5 28.60 20.39 22.24
C LYS A 5 27.07 20.32 22.28
N PHE A 6 26.37 21.43 22.08
CA PHE A 6 24.90 21.49 22.12
C PHE A 6 24.21 20.89 20.88
N LYS A 7 24.88 20.88 19.71
CA LYS A 7 24.32 20.25 18.50
C LYS A 7 24.31 18.72 18.56
N TYR A 8 25.19 18.12 19.37
CA TYR A 8 25.29 16.67 19.47
C TYR A 8 24.19 16.04 20.35
N ASP A 9 23.78 16.69 21.43
CA ASP A 9 22.72 16.15 22.31
C ASP A 9 21.33 16.29 21.68
N LYS A 10 21.08 17.41 20.98
CA LYS A 10 19.79 17.66 20.32
C LYS A 10 19.52 16.68 19.18
N SER A 11 20.56 16.29 18.42
CA SER A 11 20.44 15.33 17.32
C SER A 11 20.12 13.90 17.81
N LYS A 12 20.69 13.49 18.95
CA LYS A 12 20.43 12.15 19.53
C LYS A 12 19.01 12.00 20.09
N ARG A 13 18.41 13.07 20.64
CA ARG A 13 17.03 13.04 21.17
C ARG A 13 15.96 12.97 20.08
N THR A 14 16.17 13.61 18.92
CA THR A 14 15.22 13.55 17.80
C THR A 14 15.20 12.18 17.11
N SER A 15 16.30 11.42 17.16
CA SER A 15 16.37 10.10 16.51
C SER A 15 15.66 9.00 17.31
N LYS A 16 15.57 9.12 18.64
CA LYS A 16 14.89 8.13 19.50
C LYS A 16 13.36 8.18 19.45
N ASN A 17 12.77 9.29 18.98
CA ASN A 17 11.31 9.47 18.90
C ASN A 17 10.75 9.37 17.47
N LYS A 18 11.53 8.87 16.49
CA LYS A 18 10.96 8.50 15.19
C LYS A 18 10.23 7.16 15.34
N ALA A 19 9.10 7.18 16.03
CA ALA A 19 8.08 6.15 15.89
C ALA A 19 7.87 5.92 14.37
N HIS A 20 7.75 4.65 13.96
CA HIS A 20 7.51 4.33 12.56
C HIS A 20 6.20 5.00 12.14
N GLN A 21 6.31 6.11 11.42
CA GLN A 21 5.16 6.86 10.96
C GLN A 21 4.54 6.05 9.82
N THR A 22 3.36 5.48 10.03
CA THR A 22 2.62 4.71 9.02
C THR A 22 2.48 5.53 7.75
N LYS A 23 3.06 5.05 6.64
CA LYS A 23 2.96 5.68 5.33
C LYS A 23 1.89 4.98 4.51
N LEU A 24 1.31 5.73 3.58
CA LEU A 24 0.46 5.16 2.53
C LEU A 24 1.33 4.78 1.34
N LYS A 25 1.36 3.50 1.00
CA LYS A 25 2.08 2.95 -0.14
C LYS A 25 1.09 2.60 -1.23
N GLU A 26 1.28 3.13 -2.43
CA GLU A 26 0.41 2.81 -3.56
C GLU A 26 1.01 1.70 -4.43
N ILE A 27 0.16 0.76 -4.84
CA ILE A 27 0.48 -0.29 -5.79
C ILE A 27 -0.50 -0.21 -6.95
N ARG A 28 0.05 -0.09 -8.15
CA ARG A 28 -0.73 0.12 -9.37
C ARG A 28 -0.71 -1.13 -10.23
N VAL A 29 -1.89 -1.62 -10.57
CA VAL A 29 -2.09 -2.78 -11.43
C VAL A 29 -2.99 -2.40 -12.61
N ARG A 30 -2.95 -3.21 -13.66
CA ARG A 30 -3.83 -3.10 -14.83
C ARG A 30 -4.65 -4.39 -14.96
N PRO A 31 -5.84 -4.36 -15.56
CA PRO A 31 -6.65 -5.57 -15.76
C PRO A 31 -5.88 -6.65 -16.55
N LYS A 32 -5.09 -6.26 -17.56
CA LYS A 32 -4.26 -7.17 -18.39
C LYS A 32 -2.89 -7.50 -17.80
N THR A 33 -2.68 -7.29 -16.50
CA THR A 33 -1.39 -7.62 -15.87
C THR A 33 -1.26 -9.13 -15.76
N GLY A 34 -0.15 -9.71 -16.19
CA GLY A 34 0.09 -11.14 -16.06
C GLY A 34 0.18 -11.57 -14.58
N GLU A 35 -0.18 -12.82 -14.30
CA GLU A 35 -0.23 -13.38 -12.93
C GLU A 35 1.10 -13.25 -12.19
N HIS A 36 2.23 -13.44 -12.88
CA HIS A 36 3.56 -13.30 -12.29
C HIS A 36 3.83 -11.88 -11.75
N ASP A 37 3.47 -10.83 -12.51
CA ASP A 37 3.66 -9.44 -12.09
C ASP A 37 2.69 -9.06 -10.96
N ILE A 38 1.46 -9.59 -10.99
CA ILE A 38 0.50 -9.45 -9.90
C ILE A 38 1.10 -10.04 -8.61
N ASN A 39 1.61 -11.27 -8.66
CA ASN A 39 2.20 -11.93 -7.50
C ASN A 39 3.39 -11.15 -6.93
N PHE A 40 4.26 -10.60 -7.78
CA PHE A 40 5.36 -9.75 -7.32
C PHE A 40 4.87 -8.49 -6.60
N LYS A 41 3.83 -7.85 -7.13
CA LYS A 41 3.18 -6.68 -6.49
C LYS A 41 2.50 -7.04 -5.18
N VAL A 42 1.83 -8.19 -5.10
CA VAL A 42 1.24 -8.69 -3.85
C VAL A 42 2.33 -8.93 -2.81
N LYS A 43 3.43 -9.60 -3.15
CA LYS A 43 4.57 -9.79 -2.22
C LYS A 43 5.11 -8.46 -1.69
N LYS A 44 5.20 -7.44 -2.55
CA LYS A 44 5.60 -6.09 -2.15
C LYS A 44 4.58 -5.45 -1.20
N ALA A 45 3.28 -5.61 -1.47
CA ALA A 45 2.19 -5.15 -0.61
C ALA A 45 2.24 -5.80 0.77
N VAL A 46 2.46 -7.11 0.83
CA VAL A 46 2.64 -7.87 2.08
C VAL A 46 3.81 -7.31 2.88
N GLY A 47 4.94 -7.01 2.22
CA GLY A 47 6.07 -6.33 2.85
C GLY A 47 5.65 -5.03 3.53
N PHE A 48 4.95 -4.15 2.81
CA PHE A 48 4.46 -2.89 3.39
C PHE A 48 3.53 -3.09 4.58
N LEU A 49 2.57 -4.01 4.49
CA LEU A 49 1.67 -4.32 5.60
C LEU A 49 2.43 -4.84 6.83
N LYS A 50 3.44 -5.71 6.63
CA LYS A 50 4.33 -6.18 7.71
C LYS A 50 5.13 -5.05 8.35
N HIS A 51 5.47 -4.02 7.59
CA HIS A 51 6.15 -2.83 8.09
C HIS A 51 5.19 -1.82 8.77
N ASN A 52 3.92 -2.17 9.02
CA ASN A 52 2.90 -1.25 9.55
C ASN A 52 2.63 -0.03 8.64
N ASP A 53 2.83 -0.19 7.32
CA ASP A 53 2.40 0.76 6.30
C ASP A 53 1.00 0.39 5.77
N LYS A 54 0.19 1.39 5.41
CA LYS A 54 -1.07 1.17 4.68
C LYS A 54 -0.78 0.96 3.21
N VAL A 55 -1.55 0.11 2.55
CA VAL A 55 -1.41 -0.15 1.12
C VAL A 55 -2.67 0.26 0.38
N GLN A 56 -2.53 1.17 -0.57
CA GLN A 56 -3.57 1.51 -1.54
C GLN A 56 -3.33 0.71 -2.82
N VAL A 57 -4.25 -0.17 -3.17
CA VAL A 57 -4.22 -0.91 -4.42
C VAL A 57 -5.11 -0.18 -5.43
N THR A 58 -4.52 0.19 -6.56
CA THR A 58 -5.18 0.95 -7.62
C THR A 58 -5.11 0.16 -8.93
N VAL A 59 -6.27 -0.30 -9.43
CA VAL A 59 -6.42 -0.84 -10.78
C VAL A 59 -6.68 0.32 -11.74
N LEU A 60 -5.85 0.49 -12.76
CA LEU A 60 -6.01 1.53 -13.77
C LEU A 60 -6.61 0.94 -15.05
N PHE A 61 -7.63 1.61 -15.58
CA PHE A 61 -8.25 1.28 -16.86
C PHE A 61 -7.87 2.35 -17.88
N ARG A 62 -7.28 2.00 -19.04
CA ARG A 62 -7.05 2.97 -20.13
C ARG A 62 -8.21 2.94 -21.12
N GLY A 63 -8.91 4.07 -21.26
CA GLY A 63 -9.84 4.36 -22.36
C GLY A 63 -10.82 3.21 -22.68
N ARG A 64 -10.52 2.46 -23.75
CA ARG A 64 -11.29 1.29 -24.23
C ARG A 64 -11.37 0.12 -23.22
N GLU A 65 -10.55 0.13 -22.17
CA GLU A 65 -10.52 -0.91 -21.13
C GLU A 65 -11.61 -0.76 -20.07
N MET A 66 -12.48 0.25 -20.15
CA MET A 66 -13.69 0.34 -19.31
C MET A 66 -14.64 -0.86 -19.54
N ALA A 67 -14.54 -1.56 -20.68
CA ALA A 67 -15.26 -2.81 -20.90
C ALA A 67 -14.76 -3.97 -20.00
N HIS A 68 -13.53 -3.88 -19.49
CA HIS A 68 -12.89 -4.91 -18.67
C HIS A 68 -12.93 -4.58 -17.17
N ILE A 69 -13.95 -3.83 -16.72
CA ILE A 69 -14.15 -3.53 -15.29
C ILE A 69 -14.29 -4.83 -14.48
N GLU A 70 -14.98 -5.83 -15.03
CA GLU A 70 -15.15 -7.13 -14.37
C GLU A 70 -13.83 -7.88 -14.18
N GLU A 71 -12.94 -7.88 -15.18
CA GLU A 71 -11.59 -8.43 -15.05
C GLU A 71 -10.77 -7.66 -14.00
N GLY A 72 -10.81 -6.32 -14.03
CA GLY A 72 -10.15 -5.49 -13.03
C GLY A 72 -10.66 -5.78 -11.61
N ARG A 73 -11.97 -6.02 -11.47
CA ARG A 73 -12.60 -6.41 -10.20
C ARG A 73 -12.13 -7.77 -9.74
N LYS A 74 -12.06 -8.78 -10.62
CA LYS A 74 -11.52 -10.11 -10.30
C LYS A 74 -10.06 -10.04 -9.82
N VAL A 75 -9.22 -9.25 -10.50
CA VAL A 75 -7.83 -9.02 -10.09
C VAL A 75 -7.79 -8.35 -8.72
N MET A 76 -8.62 -7.33 -8.50
CA MET A 76 -8.71 -6.63 -7.22
C MET A 76 -9.12 -7.55 -6.07
N GLU A 77 -10.17 -8.37 -6.28
CA GLU A 77 -10.64 -9.34 -5.29
C GLU A 77 -9.58 -10.42 -5.00
N GLY A 78 -8.86 -10.89 -6.02
CA GLY A 78 -7.74 -11.82 -5.84
C GLY A 78 -6.63 -11.23 -4.98
N ILE A 79 -6.25 -9.97 -5.24
CA ILE A 79 -5.24 -9.26 -4.43
C ILE A 79 -5.74 -9.08 -3.00
N ILE A 80 -6.99 -8.65 -2.80
CA ILE A 80 -7.58 -8.48 -1.47
C ILE A 80 -7.55 -9.80 -0.70
N LYS A 81 -7.93 -10.91 -1.33
CA LYS A 81 -7.95 -12.24 -0.70
C LYS A 81 -6.55 -12.65 -0.22
N GLN A 82 -5.53 -12.43 -1.04
CA GLN A 82 -4.14 -12.71 -0.66
C GLN A 82 -3.61 -11.78 0.44
N LEU A 83 -4.05 -10.51 0.46
CA LEU A 83 -3.63 -9.53 1.47
C LEU A 83 -4.44 -9.60 2.78
N SER A 84 -5.59 -10.28 2.78
CA SER A 84 -6.47 -10.38 3.95
C SER A 84 -5.81 -11.10 5.14
N GLU A 85 -4.75 -11.88 4.91
CA GLU A 85 -3.97 -12.54 5.95
C GLU A 85 -3.05 -11.56 6.71
N PHE A 86 -2.60 -10.49 6.04
CA PHE A 86 -1.63 -9.52 6.59
C PHE A 86 -2.26 -8.17 6.93
N GLY A 87 -3.45 -7.89 6.41
CA GLY A 87 -4.12 -6.61 6.54
C GLY A 87 -5.64 -6.74 6.52
N LYS A 88 -6.29 -5.71 7.05
CA LYS A 88 -7.75 -5.56 7.01
C LYS A 88 -8.13 -4.54 5.94
N VAL A 89 -9.14 -4.86 5.14
CA VAL A 89 -9.71 -3.91 4.18
C VAL A 89 -10.31 -2.74 4.96
N GLU A 90 -9.73 -1.55 4.80
CA GLU A 90 -10.23 -0.31 5.40
C GLU A 90 -11.28 0.30 4.46
N ASN A 91 -10.95 0.41 3.17
CA ASN A 91 -11.88 0.89 2.15
C ASN A 91 -12.11 -0.21 1.11
N ARG A 92 -13.39 -0.58 0.93
CA ARG A 92 -13.81 -1.53 -0.10
C ARG A 92 -13.45 -1.02 -1.50
N PRO A 93 -13.26 -1.94 -2.48
CA PRO A 93 -12.95 -1.54 -3.85
C PRO A 93 -14.07 -0.68 -4.42
N SER A 94 -13.73 0.57 -4.75
CA SER A 94 -14.63 1.54 -5.33
C SER A 94 -14.08 2.05 -6.66
N GLN A 95 -14.96 2.14 -7.65
CA GLN A 95 -14.61 2.65 -8.96
C GLN A 95 -14.68 4.18 -8.95
N GLN A 96 -13.54 4.82 -9.19
CA GLN A 96 -13.39 6.25 -9.33
C GLN A 96 -12.99 6.59 -10.77
N SER A 97 -13.99 6.87 -11.60
CA SER A 97 -13.84 7.18 -13.04
C SER A 97 -13.10 6.06 -13.79
N ARG A 98 -11.78 6.22 -14.02
CA ARG A 98 -10.93 5.31 -14.81
C ARG A 98 -10.00 4.46 -13.95
N LYS A 99 -10.25 4.39 -12.65
CA LYS A 99 -9.49 3.56 -11.71
C LYS A 99 -10.41 2.91 -10.70
N MET A 100 -10.04 1.72 -10.21
CA MET A 100 -10.64 1.10 -9.04
C MET A 100 -9.62 1.13 -7.92
N ILE A 101 -10.02 1.66 -6.77
CA ILE A 101 -9.12 1.83 -5.63
C ILE A 101 -9.68 1.05 -4.44
N CYS A 102 -8.81 0.38 -3.70
CA CYS A 102 -9.11 -0.03 -2.34
C CYS A 102 -7.89 0.13 -1.43
N THR A 103 -8.15 0.34 -0.15
CA THR A 103 -7.12 0.57 0.85
C THR A 103 -7.16 -0.54 1.87
N ILE A 104 -6.00 -1.16 2.09
CA ILE A 104 -5.77 -2.18 3.10
C ILE A 104 -4.89 -1.57 4.18
N SER A 105 -5.36 -1.66 5.43
CA SER A 105 -4.59 -1.29 6.61
C SER A 105 -3.90 -2.53 7.18
N PRO A 106 -2.68 -2.38 7.72
CA PRO A 106 -1.99 -3.50 8.34
C PRO A 106 -2.77 -3.99 9.55
N LEU A 107 -2.76 -5.31 9.80
CA LEU A 107 -3.20 -5.84 11.08
C LEU A 107 -2.23 -5.31 12.13
N LYS A 108 -2.70 -4.39 12.99
CA LYS A 108 -1.87 -3.83 14.06
C LYS A 108 -1.28 -4.99 14.85
N THR A 109 0.04 -5.10 14.86
CA THR A 109 0.74 -5.83 15.92
C THR A 109 0.59 -4.95 17.17
N SER A 110 -0.36 -5.33 18.03
CA SER A 110 -0.43 -4.85 19.41
C SER A 110 0.81 -5.26 20.18
#